data_AF-A0A2P8KLV2-F1
#
_entry.id   AF-A0A2P8KLV2-F1
#
_cell.length_a   1.000
_cell.length_b   1.000
_cell.length_c   1.000
_cell.angle_alpha   90.00
_cell.angle_beta   90.00
_cell.angle_gamma   90.00
#
_symmetry.space_group_name_H-M   'P 1'
#
loop_
_entity.id
_entity.type
_entity.pdbx_description
1 polymer ?
#
loop_
_entity_poly.entity_id
_entity_poly.type
_entity_poly.pdbx_seq_one_letter_code
_entity_poly.pdbx_strand_id
1 'polypeptide(L)'
;MKRAANIAALLVASVALLAACGEKPQTNAEGVKLDAVPWSGTGDKANTGTTFTAAGWQPGDKKAWEQQLKTRAQNGQNDYTRN
;
A
#
# COMPACT_ATOMS: atom_id res chain seq x y z
N MET A 1 49.69 -17.78 -24.09
CA MET A 1 48.38 -17.29 -24.57
C MET A 1 47.20 -18.16 -24.11
N LYS A 2 47.22 -19.49 -24.30
CA LYS A 2 46.11 -20.38 -23.88
C LYS A 2 45.76 -20.32 -22.38
N ARG A 3 46.78 -20.27 -21.50
CA ARG A 3 46.57 -20.15 -20.04
C ARG A 3 45.91 -18.84 -19.64
N ALA A 4 46.32 -17.73 -20.25
CA ALA A 4 45.71 -16.42 -20.02
C ALA A 4 44.26 -16.38 -20.51
N ALA A 5 43.97 -17.00 -21.66
CA ALA A 5 42.60 -17.11 -22.19
C ALA A 5 41.67 -17.91 -21.25
N ASN A 6 42.15 -19.02 -20.69
CA ASN A 6 41.37 -19.85 -19.77
C ASN A 6 41.07 -19.13 -18.44
N ILE A 7 42.05 -18.38 -17.91
CA ILE A 7 41.85 -17.57 -16.69
C ILE A 7 40.83 -16.46 -16.95
N ALA A 8 40.94 -15.77 -18.09
CA ALA A 8 39.99 -14.74 -18.47
C ALA A 8 38.56 -15.31 -18.62
N ALA A 9 38.42 -16.48 -19.23
CA ALA A 9 37.12 -17.14 -19.37
C ALA A 9 36.50 -17.52 -18.01
N LEU A 10 37.30 -18.03 -17.07
CA LEU A 10 36.84 -18.36 -15.71
C LEU A 10 36.38 -17.12 -14.93
N LEU A 11 37.09 -16.00 -15.07
CA LEU A 11 36.71 -14.74 -14.41
C LEU A 11 35.40 -14.19 -14.95
N VAL A 12 35.22 -14.19 -16.28
CA VAL A 12 33.97 -13.74 -16.91
C VAL A 12 32.80 -14.63 -16.48
N ALA A 13 32.98 -15.95 -16.45
CA ALA A 13 31.95 -16.88 -16.00
C ALA A 13 31.56 -16.65 -14.53
N SER A 14 32.54 -16.40 -13.66
CA SER A 14 32.31 -16.15 -12.23
C SER A 14 31.50 -14.87 -12.00
N VAL A 15 31.80 -13.80 -12.75
CA VAL A 15 31.06 -12.53 -12.65
C VAL A 15 29.62 -12.68 -13.15
N ALA A 16 29.40 -13.44 -14.23
CA ALA A 16 28.07 -13.69 -14.77
C ALA A 16 27.18 -14.49 -13.78
N LEU A 17 27.75 -15.47 -13.08
CA LEU A 17 27.04 -16.26 -12.06
C LEU A 17 26.68 -15.39 -10.83
N LEU A 18 27.56 -14.49 -10.40
CA LEU A 18 27.26 -13.56 -9.30
C LEU A 18 26.14 -12.57 -9.68
N ALA A 19 26.15 -12.07 -10.91
CA ALA A 19 25.11 -11.17 -11.41
C ALA A 19 23.72 -11.84 -11.48
N ALA A 20 23.66 -13.16 -11.69
CA ALA A 20 22.41 -13.91 -11.71
C ALA A 20 21.73 -14.04 -10.34
N CYS A 21 22.46 -13.84 -9.23
CA CYS A 21 21.89 -13.81 -7.88
C CYS A 21 21.40 -12.41 -7.45
N GLY A 22 21.63 -11.37 -8.25
CA GLY A 22 21.16 -10.02 -7.98
C GLY A 22 19.78 -9.79 -8.59
N GLU A 23 18.72 -10.26 -7.94
CA GLU A 23 17.36 -9.95 -8.39
C GLU A 23 17.07 -8.43 -8.28
N LYS A 24 16.16 -7.92 -9.13
CA LYS A 24 15.68 -6.53 -9.00
C LYS A 24 15.12 -6.35 -7.59
N PRO A 25 15.38 -5.22 -6.89
CA PRO A 25 14.79 -4.98 -5.58
C PRO A 25 13.28 -5.23 -5.63
N GLN A 26 12.79 -6.15 -4.79
CA GLN A 26 11.37 -6.41 -4.62
C GLN A 26 10.75 -5.25 -3.82
N THR A 27 10.67 -4.09 -4.47
CA THR A 27 10.02 -2.91 -3.93
C THR A 27 8.63 -2.81 -4.52
N ASN A 28 7.70 -2.32 -3.71
CA ASN A 28 6.37 -1.92 -4.16
C ASN A 28 6.42 -0.58 -4.93
N ALA A 29 7.51 -0.29 -5.65
CA ALA A 29 7.71 0.98 -6.35
C ALA A 29 6.97 1.03 -7.70
N GLU A 30 6.76 -0.12 -8.34
CA GLU A 30 6.14 -0.24 -9.66
C GLU A 30 5.09 -1.35 -9.66
N GLY A 31 3.94 -1.12 -10.30
CA GLY A 31 2.95 -2.17 -10.57
C GLY A 31 2.08 -2.62 -9.38
N VAL A 32 2.24 -2.03 -8.20
CA VAL A 32 1.35 -2.31 -7.05
C VAL A 32 0.09 -1.47 -7.11
N LYS A 33 -1.05 -2.12 -6.86
CA LYS A 33 -2.31 -1.43 -6.59
C LYS A 33 -2.24 -0.86 -5.19
N LEU A 34 -2.29 0.47 -5.08
CA LEU A 34 -2.45 1.15 -3.80
C LEU A 34 -3.91 1.06 -3.34
N ASP A 35 -4.11 1.08 -2.02
CA ASP A 35 -5.43 1.11 -1.44
C ASP A 35 -6.21 2.36 -1.89
N ALA A 36 -7.52 2.20 -2.04
CA ALA A 36 -8.40 3.33 -2.30
C ALA A 36 -8.40 4.28 -1.10
N VAL A 37 -8.64 5.57 -1.36
CA VAL A 37 -8.79 6.55 -0.27
C VAL A 37 -9.94 6.13 0.65
N PRO A 38 -9.80 6.25 1.98
CA PRO A 38 -10.74 5.62 2.91
C PRO A 38 -12.15 6.24 2.90
N TRP A 39 -12.30 7.47 2.42
CA TRP A 39 -13.60 8.13 2.23
C TRP A 39 -14.25 7.81 0.87
N SER A 40 -13.63 7.00 0.00
CA SER A 40 -14.24 6.58 -1.26
C SER A 40 -15.45 5.67 -1.07
N GLY A 41 -15.55 4.98 0.07
CA GLY A 41 -16.70 4.14 0.42
C GLY A 41 -16.75 2.80 -0.31
N THR A 42 -17.81 2.04 -0.05
CA THR A 42 -18.09 0.75 -0.71
C THR A 42 -19.30 0.89 -1.61
N GLY A 43 -19.13 1.50 -2.79
CA GLY A 43 -20.18 1.62 -3.82
C GLY A 43 -20.23 2.99 -4.51
N ASP A 44 -20.81 3.02 -5.71
CA ASP A 44 -20.69 4.15 -6.66
C ASP A 44 -21.74 5.24 -6.46
N LYS A 45 -22.71 5.07 -5.55
CA LYS A 45 -23.80 6.03 -5.30
C LYS A 45 -23.97 6.34 -3.81
N ALA A 46 -24.41 7.56 -3.54
CA ALA A 46 -24.87 7.97 -2.21
C ALA A 46 -25.96 7.00 -1.70
N ASN A 47 -25.82 6.55 -0.45
CA ASN A 47 -26.74 5.61 0.22
C ASN A 47 -26.89 4.21 -0.43
N THR A 48 -26.04 3.83 -1.39
CA THR A 48 -25.91 2.43 -1.85
C THR A 48 -24.68 1.73 -1.27
N GLY A 49 -24.03 2.37 -0.31
CA GLY A 49 -22.97 1.75 0.46
C GLY A 49 -23.48 0.47 1.13
N THR A 50 -22.59 -0.49 1.35
CA THR A 50 -22.89 -1.69 2.15
C THR A 50 -23.61 -1.32 3.46
N THR A 51 -24.34 -2.27 4.07
CA THR A 51 -25.07 -2.09 5.35
C THR A 51 -24.21 -1.57 6.51
N PHE A 52 -22.89 -1.49 6.32
CA PHE A 52 -21.89 -1.00 7.24
C PHE A 52 -21.59 0.51 7.07
N THR A 53 -22.27 1.19 6.15
CA THR A 53 -22.12 2.62 5.92
C THR A 53 -22.87 3.43 6.98
N ALA A 54 -22.23 4.42 7.58
CA ALA A 54 -22.87 5.27 8.58
C ALA A 54 -24.03 6.07 7.96
N ALA A 55 -25.16 6.13 8.66
CA ALA A 55 -26.33 6.88 8.20
C ALA A 55 -25.99 8.35 7.94
N GLY A 56 -26.46 8.88 6.80
CA GLY A 56 -26.25 10.27 6.40
C GLY A 56 -24.87 10.58 5.78
N TRP A 57 -23.95 9.63 5.75
CA TRP A 57 -22.67 9.79 5.04
C TRP A 57 -22.76 9.29 3.59
N GLN A 58 -22.05 9.95 2.67
CA GLN A 58 -22.04 9.63 1.24
C GLN A 58 -20.62 9.25 0.74
N PRO A 59 -20.48 8.28 -0.18
CA PRO A 59 -19.20 7.97 -0.82
C PRO A 59 -18.55 9.22 -1.42
N GLY A 60 -17.25 9.40 -1.16
CA GLY A 60 -16.48 10.56 -1.62
C GLY A 60 -16.49 11.76 -0.67
N ASP A 61 -17.39 11.83 0.32
CA ASP A 61 -17.42 12.94 1.27
C ASP A 61 -16.35 12.78 2.37
N LYS A 62 -15.16 13.31 2.08
CA LYS A 62 -14.03 13.34 3.01
C LYS A 62 -14.35 14.07 4.30
N LYS A 63 -14.99 15.24 4.24
CA LYS A 63 -15.22 16.07 5.43
C LYS A 63 -16.18 15.39 6.39
N ALA A 64 -17.28 14.86 5.88
CA ALA A 64 -18.23 14.10 6.69
C ALA A 64 -17.59 12.83 7.26
N TRP A 65 -16.72 12.15 6.49
CA TRP A 65 -15.98 10.97 6.95
C TRP A 65 -15.04 11.31 8.14
N GLU A 66 -14.22 12.35 8.01
CA GLU A 66 -13.30 12.80 9.08
C GLU A 66 -14.07 13.22 10.34
N GLN A 67 -15.18 13.94 10.17
CA GLN A 67 -16.02 14.36 11.28
C GLN A 67 -16.63 13.17 12.03
N GLN A 68 -17.13 12.16 11.31
CA GLN A 68 -17.65 10.93 11.92
C GLN A 68 -16.57 10.20 12.74
N LEU A 69 -15.35 10.10 12.21
CA LEU A 69 -14.23 9.50 12.95
C LEU A 69 -13.88 10.28 14.21
N LYS A 70 -13.80 11.61 14.11
CA LYS A 70 -13.54 12.47 15.26
C LYS A 70 -14.59 12.28 16.35
N THR A 71 -15.87 12.31 15.97
CA THR A 71 -16.98 12.11 16.91
C THR A 71 -16.94 10.71 17.55
N ARG A 72 -16.64 9.65 16.79
CA ARG A 72 -16.49 8.29 17.36
C ARG A 72 -15.33 8.20 18.34
N ALA A 73 -14.18 8.77 18.01
CA ALA A 73 -13.01 8.76 18.89
C ALA A 73 -13.32 9.48 20.20
N GLN A 74 -13.98 10.64 20.12
CA GLN A 74 -14.34 11.43 21.29
C GLN A 74 -15.42 10.79 22.16
N ASN A 75 -16.45 10.20 21.55
CA ASN A 75 -17.65 9.78 22.30
C ASN A 75 -17.70 8.29 22.62
N GLY A 76 -16.86 7.46 22.00
CA GLY A 76 -16.94 6.00 22.12
C GLY A 76 -15.65 5.30 22.52
N GLN A 77 -14.49 5.95 22.38
CA GLN A 77 -13.18 5.33 22.63
C GLN A 77 -12.30 6.14 23.59
N ASN A 78 -12.80 7.27 24.07
CA ASN A 78 -12.04 8.13 24.97
C ASN A 78 -12.56 8.01 26.40
N ASP A 79 -11.82 7.29 27.25
CA ASP A 79 -12.13 7.16 28.67
C ASP A 79 -11.88 8.47 29.46
N TYR A 80 -11.18 9.43 28.84
CA TYR A 80 -10.87 10.75 29.43
C TYR A 80 -11.85 11.85 29.03
N THR A 81 -13.01 11.49 28.47
CA THR A 81 -14.04 12.47 28.11
C THR A 81 -14.52 13.15 29.39
N ARG A 82 -14.06 14.38 29.61
CA ARG A 82 -14.39 15.16 30.81
C ARG A 82 -15.90 15.43 30.82
N ASN A 83 -16.56 14.92 31.85
CA ASN A 83 -17.87 15.40 32.29
C ASN A 83 -17.73 16.78 32.93
#